data_AF-F3KND7-F1
#
_entry.id   AF-F3KND7-F1
#
_cell.length_a   1.000
_cell.length_b   1.000
_cell.length_c   1.000
_cell.angle_alpha   90.00
_cell.angle_beta   90.00
_cell.angle_gamma   90.00
#
_symmetry.space_group_name_H-M   'P 1'
#
loop_
_entity.id
_entity.type
_entity.pdbx_description
1 polymer ?
#
loop_
_entity_poly.entity_id
_entity_poly.type
_entity_poly.pdbx_seq_one_letter_code
_entity_poly.pdbx_strand_id
1 'polypeptide(L)' 'MKSDEKRSHRLNYLLKYYLSNPKEYDLYLRVKQMGVSESTAKDYIRTVIIQAQKIHSR' A
#
# COMPACT_ATOMS: atom_id res chain seq x y z
N MET A 1 -3.79 11.25 15.85
CA MET A 1 -2.70 10.91 14.90
C MET A 1 -2.57 12.04 13.91
N LYS A 2 -1.35 12.52 13.67
CA LYS A 2 -1.09 13.47 12.59
C LYS A 2 -1.35 12.80 11.24
N SER A 3 -1.66 13.59 10.21
CA SER A 3 -2.00 13.07 8.87
C SER A 3 -0.93 12.12 8.32
N ASP A 4 0.34 12.45 8.54
CA ASP A 4 1.50 11.68 8.07
C ASP A 4 1.66 10.33 8.78
N GLU A 5 1.39 10.28 10.09
CA GLU A 5 1.40 9.03 10.85
C GLU A 5 0.35 8.06 10.30
N LYS A 6 -0.87 8.55 10.06
CA LYS A 6 -1.96 7.74 9.50
C LYS A 6 -1.59 7.19 8.12
N ARG A 7 -0.97 8.00 7.27
CA ARG A 7 -0.46 7.57 5.95
C ARG A 7 0.61 6.49 6.08
N SER A 8 1.60 6.69 6.94
CA SER A 8 2.68 5.73 7.17
C SER A 8 2.16 4.38 7.67
N HIS A 9 1.25 4.38 8.64
CA HIS A 9 0.62 3.15 9.13
C HIS A 9 -0.15 2.40 8.04
N ARG A 10 -0.90 3.12 7.18
CA ARG A 10 -1.61 2.51 6.06
C ARG A 10 -0.66 1.87 5.04
N LEU A 11 0.42 2.56 4.66
CA LEU A 11 1.42 2.03 3.73
C LEU A 11 2.13 0.80 4.28
N ASN A 12 2.52 0.84 5.56
CA ASN A 12 3.16 -0.31 6.22
C ASN A 12 2.22 -1.53 6.30
N TYR A 13 0.94 -1.31 6.59
CA TYR A 13 -0.07 -2.36 6.56
C TYR A 13 -0.21 -2.98 5.16
N LEU A 14 -0.32 -2.13 4.13
CA LEU A 14 -0.46 -2.56 2.74
C LEU A 14 0.77 -3.31 2.23
N LEU A 15 1.98 -2.87 2.63
CA LEU A 15 3.21 -3.57 2.30
C LEU A 15 3.24 -4.98 2.89
N LYS A 16 2.94 -5.14 4.18
CA LYS A 16 2.85 -6.47 4.83
C LYS A 16 1.81 -7.36 4.14
N TYR A 17 0.68 -6.79 3.76
CA TYR A 17 -0.36 -7.50 3.02
C TYR A 17 0.15 -7.97 1.65
N TYR A 18 0.78 -7.07 0.86
CA TYR A 18 1.28 -7.40 -0.46
C TYR A 18 2.43 -8.42 -0.45
N LEU A 19 3.33 -8.35 0.55
CA LEU A 19 4.43 -9.32 0.69
C LEU A 19 3.93 -10.74 1.02
N SER A 20 2.77 -10.88 1.67
CA SER A 20 2.16 -12.19 1.94
C SER A 20 1.25 -12.70 0.82
N ASN A 21 0.67 -11.78 0.03
CA ASN A 21 -0.16 -12.10 -1.13
C ASN A 21 0.12 -11.08 -2.24
N PRO A 22 1.08 -11.34 -3.15
CA PRO A 22 1.56 -10.39 -4.15
C PRO A 22 0.59 -10.29 -5.34
N LYS A 23 -0.69 -10.00 -5.06
CA LYS A 23 -1.74 -9.78 -6.04
C LYS A 23 -2.13 -8.32 -6.02
N GLU A 24 -1.85 -7.62 -7.11
CA GLU A 24 -2.14 -6.19 -7.24
C GLU A 24 -3.64 -5.88 -7.14
N TYR A 25 -4.50 -6.75 -7.68
CA TYR A 25 -5.96 -6.59 -7.58
C TYR A 25 -6.44 -6.63 -6.12
N ASP A 26 -5.94 -7.57 -5.32
CA ASP A 26 -6.31 -7.69 -3.91
C ASP A 26 -5.80 -6.49 -3.10
N LEU A 27 -4.59 -6.01 -3.42
CA LEU A 27 -4.04 -4.78 -2.85
C LEU A 27 -4.92 -3.57 -3.19
N TYR A 28 -5.37 -3.45 -4.45
CA TYR A 28 -6.27 -2.40 -4.88
C TYR A 28 -7.60 -2.42 -4.12
N LEU A 29 -8.21 -3.59 -3.93
CA LEU A 29 -9.43 -3.74 -3.14
C LEU A 29 -9.24 -3.28 -1.69
N ARG A 30 -8.12 -3.66 -1.06
CA ARG A 30 -7.77 -3.22 0.30
C ARG A 30 -7.61 -1.71 0.40
N VAL A 31 -6.97 -1.08 -0.58
CA VAL A 31 -6.80 0.37 -0.62
C VAL A 31 -8.14 1.08 -0.79
N LYS A 32 -9.03 0.57 -1.66
CA LYS A 32 -10.39 1.11 -1.83
C LYS A 32 -11.20 1.06 -0.54
N GLN A 33 -11.09 -0.01 0.24
CA GLN A 33 -11.77 -0.16 1.54
C GLN A 33 -11.31 0.88 2.58
N MET A 34 -10.18 1.57 2.39
CA MET A 34 -9.71 2.61 3.30
C MET A 34 -10.42 3.97 3.13
N GLY A 35 -11.33 4.09 2.15
CA GLY A 35 -12.09 5.31 1.88
C GLY A 35 -11.22 6.46 1.37
N VAL A 36 -10.14 6.16 0.63
CA VAL A 36 -9.27 7.18 0.03
C VAL A 36 -9.71 7.53 -1.39
N SER A 37 -9.33 8.70 -1.87
CA SER A 37 -9.56 9.08 -3.27
C SER A 37 -8.84 8.14 -4.23
N GLU A 38 -9.28 8.11 -5.49
CA GLU A 38 -8.65 7.26 -6.51
C GLU A 38 -7.18 7.63 -6.76
N SER A 39 -6.84 8.93 -6.73
CA SER A 39 -5.46 9.40 -6.86
C SER A 39 -4.58 8.91 -5.71
N THR A 40 -5.07 9.01 -4.47
CA THR A 40 -4.37 8.45 -3.29
C THR A 40 -4.26 6.94 -3.37
N ALA A 41 -5.28 6.25 -3.90
CA ALA A 41 -5.23 4.80 -4.06
C ALA A 41 -4.11 4.37 -5.01
N LYS A 42 -4.01 5.03 -6.18
CA LYS A 42 -2.94 4.78 -7.17
C LYS A 42 -1.55 5.06 -6.58
N ASP A 43 -1.42 6.14 -5.81
CA ASP A 43 -0.17 6.49 -5.14
C ASP A 43 0.26 5.45 -4.08
N TYR A 44 -0.69 4.95 -3.29
CA TYR A 44 -0.44 3.91 -2.29
C TYR A 44 0.02 2.60 -2.94
N ILE A 45 -0.69 2.15 -3.98
CA ILE A 45 -0.34 0.92 -4.71
C ILE A 45 1.06 1.02 -5.30
N ARG A 46 1.35 2.12 -6.02
CA ARG A 46 2.68 2.36 -6.59
C ARG A 46 3.76 2.33 -5.51
N THR A 47 3.53 3.02 -4.39
CA THR A 47 4.47 3.07 -3.27
C THR A 47 4.76 1.68 -2.71
N VAL A 48 3.73 0.87 -2.50
CA VAL A 48 3.84 -0.49 -1.97
C VAL A 48 4.59 -1.41 -2.93
N ILE A 49 4.29 -1.36 -4.22
CA ILE A 49 4.98 -2.17 -5.25
C ILE A 49 6.47 -1.84 -5.29
N ILE A 50 6.85 -0.56 -5.31
CA ILE A 50 8.25 -0.13 -5.31
C ILE A 50 8.96 -0.60 -4.04
N GLN A 51 8.31 -0.50 -2.88
CA GLN A 51 8.89 -0.97 -1.62
C GLN A 51 9.10 -2.49 -1.62
N ALA A 52 8.12 -3.26 -2.11
CA ALA A 52 8.23 -4.71 -2.22
C ALA A 52 9.36 -5.13 -3.17
N GLN A 53 9.47 -4.49 -4.34
CA GLN A 53 10.57 -4.74 -5.28
C GLN A 53 11.94 -4.49 -4.64
N LYS A 54 12.11 -3.39 -3.91
CA LYS A 54 13.37 -3.10 -3.18
C LYS A 54 13.71 -4.15 -2.13
N ILE A 55 12.72 -4.79 -1.51
CA ILE A 55 12.92 -5.87 -0.55
C ILE A 55 13.34 -7.16 -1.26
N HIS A 56 12.72 -7.48 -2.40
CA HIS A 56 13.07 -8.68 -3.18
C HIS A 56 14.37 -8.55 -3.96
N SER A 57 14.82 -7.34 -4.29
CA SER A 57 16.09 -7.08 -4.96
C SER A 57 17.29 -6.97 -3.99
N ARG A 58 17.08 -7.18 -2.68
CA ARG A 58 18.12 -7.31 -1.66
C ARG A 58 18.45 -8.77 -1.41
#